data_AF-A0A661IIS8-F1
#
_entry.id   AF-A0A661IIS8-F1
#
_cell.length_a   1.000
_cell.length_b   1.000
_cell.length_c   1.000
_cell.angle_alpha   90.00
_cell.angle_beta   90.00
_cell.angle_gamma   90.00
#
_symmetry.space_group_name_H-M   'P 1'
#
loop_
_entity.id
_entity.type
_entity.pdbx_description
1 polymer ?
#
loop_
_entity_poly.entity_id
_entity_poly.type
_entity_poly.pdbx_seq_one_letter_code
_entity_poly.pdbx_strand_id
1 'polypeptide(L)'
;MMIKIDMESAEFKAVMEDTKKFTDKVCESKGWVYHPVEDVNEGVTMGLARNKMIYNKRFCPCFMVVGETKEERKAADNRICPCKPAIEKEIPQEGKCHCGIFCTPEYAKANAIEIEAEEVAHNHSRGLTKEECEVILTHEQLDGDEIISLLEARELKMVDFNLVDVREWMEWNQERIVGTDYLVPTTSFYNQLEQIENQKEKPTILYCLTGSRSAYCQNVMKDMGWKQVSNYTRGIIAYSGDKTSGE
;
A
#
# COMPACT_ATOMS: atom_id res chain seq x y z
N MET A 1 29.03 15.58 0.89
CA MET A 1 28.93 14.65 -0.25
C MET A 1 27.74 13.73 0.01
N MET A 2 26.75 13.68 -0.88
CA MET A 2 25.55 12.85 -0.68
C MET A 2 25.93 11.39 -0.89
N ILE A 3 25.84 10.56 0.16
CA ILE A 3 26.06 9.12 0.06
C ILE A 3 24.81 8.53 -0.60
N LYS A 4 24.97 8.07 -1.83
CA LYS A 4 23.90 7.39 -2.58
C LYS A 4 23.91 5.92 -2.21
N ILE A 5 22.77 5.39 -1.80
CA ILE A 5 22.58 3.99 -1.43
C ILE A 5 21.60 3.39 -2.42
N ASP A 6 22.03 2.31 -3.08
CA ASP A 6 21.15 1.45 -3.86
C ASP A 6 20.60 0.36 -2.94
N MET A 7 19.29 0.40 -2.69
CA MET A 7 18.61 -0.53 -1.80
C MET A 7 18.52 -1.94 -2.40
N GLU A 8 18.65 -2.08 -3.72
CA GLU A 8 18.62 -3.37 -4.40
C GLU A 8 19.99 -4.04 -4.46
N SER A 9 21.05 -3.30 -4.10
CA SER A 9 22.42 -3.81 -4.11
C SER A 9 22.63 -4.98 -3.13
N ALA A 10 23.50 -5.90 -3.50
CA ALA A 10 23.88 -7.02 -2.63
C ALA A 10 24.49 -6.54 -1.30
N GLU A 11 25.21 -5.41 -1.32
CA GLU A 11 25.77 -4.80 -0.12
C GLU A 11 24.67 -4.34 0.85
N PHE A 12 23.66 -3.61 0.35
CA PHE A 12 22.56 -3.15 1.20
C PHE A 12 21.75 -4.33 1.77
N LYS A 13 21.45 -5.34 0.93
CA LYS A 13 20.73 -6.55 1.36
C LYS A 13 21.48 -7.30 2.47
N ALA A 14 22.80 -7.42 2.38
CA ALA A 14 23.62 -8.02 3.43
C ALA A 14 23.58 -7.20 4.73
N VAL A 15 23.69 -5.86 4.64
CA VAL A 15 23.60 -4.98 5.82
C VAL A 15 22.19 -5.00 6.45
N MET A 16 21.14 -5.18 5.64
CA MET A 16 19.77 -5.35 6.10
C MET A 16 19.64 -6.63 6.92
N GLU A 17 20.10 -7.77 6.38
CA GLU A 17 20.09 -9.05 7.08
C GLU A 17 20.88 -9.00 8.39
N ASP A 18 22.06 -8.38 8.39
CA ASP A 18 22.86 -8.16 9.59
C ASP A 18 22.18 -7.25 10.61
N THR A 19 21.34 -6.32 10.14
CA THR A 19 20.57 -5.43 11.00
C THR A 19 19.37 -6.16 11.60
N LYS A 20 18.69 -7.03 10.86
CA LYS A 20 17.64 -7.91 11.39
C LYS A 20 18.18 -8.86 12.45
N LYS A 21 19.31 -9.53 12.18
CA LYS A 21 20.00 -10.37 13.19
C LYS A 21 20.39 -9.60 14.44
N PHE A 22 20.73 -8.32 14.29
CA PHE A 22 21.03 -7.46 15.43
C PHE A 22 19.77 -7.13 16.24
N THR A 23 18.65 -6.78 15.59
CA THR A 23 17.39 -6.47 16.29
C THR A 23 16.79 -7.71 16.94
N ASP A 24 16.90 -8.89 16.31
CA ASP A 24 16.48 -10.17 16.89
C ASP A 24 17.21 -10.46 18.21
N LYS A 25 18.53 -10.29 18.23
CA LYS A 25 19.34 -10.44 19.45
C LYS A 25 18.97 -9.44 20.54
N VAL A 26 18.58 -8.22 20.17
CA VAL A 26 18.12 -7.24 21.16
C VAL A 26 16.81 -7.71 21.80
N CYS A 27 15.84 -8.16 20.99
CA CYS A 27 14.60 -8.75 21.46
C CYS A 27 14.86 -9.93 22.41
N GLU A 28 15.66 -10.90 22.00
CA GLU A 28 16.03 -12.07 22.80
C GLU A 28 16.70 -11.69 24.12
N SER A 29 17.71 -10.82 24.08
CA SER A 29 18.50 -10.45 25.27
C SER A 29 17.73 -9.60 26.28
N LYS A 30 16.68 -8.90 25.85
CA LYS A 30 15.89 -8.00 26.69
C LYS A 30 14.51 -8.54 27.04
N GLY A 31 14.11 -9.68 26.47
CA GLY A 31 12.75 -10.20 26.58
C GLY A 31 11.71 -9.29 25.91
N TRP A 32 12.14 -8.56 24.88
CA TRP A 32 11.27 -7.71 24.08
C TRP A 32 10.82 -8.44 22.83
N VAL A 33 9.79 -7.89 22.19
CA VAL A 33 9.25 -8.36 20.93
C VAL A 33 9.23 -7.21 19.93
N TYR A 34 9.06 -7.55 18.67
CA TYR A 34 8.83 -6.55 17.63
C TYR A 34 7.47 -5.86 17.78
N HIS A 35 7.29 -4.78 17.04
CA HIS A 35 5.98 -4.19 16.85
C HIS A 35 5.03 -5.22 16.20
N PRO A 36 3.72 -5.23 16.52
CA PRO A 36 2.77 -6.12 15.84
C PRO A 36 2.65 -5.85 14.33
N VAL A 37 2.96 -4.62 13.90
CA VAL A 37 2.98 -4.19 12.50
C VAL A 37 4.31 -4.51 11.85
N GLU A 38 4.32 -5.37 10.84
CA GLU A 38 5.56 -5.73 10.16
C GLU A 38 6.15 -4.56 9.36
N ASP A 39 5.32 -3.69 8.77
CA ASP A 39 5.80 -2.50 8.02
C ASP A 39 6.62 -1.54 8.89
N VAL A 40 6.26 -1.40 10.17
CA VAL A 40 7.03 -0.62 11.15
C VAL A 40 8.38 -1.30 11.40
N ASN A 41 8.38 -2.62 11.53
CA ASN A 41 9.61 -3.40 11.73
C ASN A 41 10.53 -3.28 10.51
N GLU A 42 10.00 -3.44 9.30
CA GLU A 42 10.75 -3.35 8.04
C GLU A 42 11.30 -1.94 7.82
N GLY A 43 10.45 -0.91 7.92
CA GLY A 43 10.84 0.48 7.72
C GLY A 43 11.92 0.94 8.69
N VAL A 44 11.81 0.58 9.97
CA VAL A 44 12.83 0.93 10.97
C VAL A 44 14.10 0.13 10.77
N THR A 45 14.02 -1.17 10.44
CA THR A 45 15.19 -2.01 10.15
C THR A 45 15.95 -1.48 8.93
N MET A 46 15.23 -1.10 7.87
CA MET A 46 15.79 -0.46 6.68
C MET A 46 16.47 0.87 7.03
N GLY A 47 15.84 1.71 7.84
CA GLY A 47 16.42 2.97 8.31
C GLY A 47 17.70 2.79 9.13
N LEU A 48 17.74 1.77 10.00
CA LEU A 48 18.93 1.40 10.77
C LEU A 48 20.05 0.88 9.87
N ALA A 49 19.73 0.04 8.88
CA ALA A 49 20.67 -0.47 7.89
C ALA A 49 21.27 0.67 7.06
N ARG A 50 20.43 1.59 6.57
CA ARG A 50 20.84 2.81 5.86
C ARG A 50 21.78 3.65 6.70
N ASN A 51 21.42 3.96 7.95
CA ASN A 51 22.28 4.74 8.84
C ASN A 51 23.60 4.01 9.16
N LYS A 52 23.57 2.68 9.24
CA LYS A 52 24.79 1.87 9.39
C LYS A 52 25.72 2.06 8.20
N MET A 53 25.22 2.10 6.96
CA MET A 53 26.08 2.34 5.80
C MET A 53 26.60 3.79 5.73
N ILE A 54 25.74 4.77 6.01
CA ILE A 54 26.10 6.20 5.93
C ILE A 54 27.11 6.58 7.03
N TYR A 55 26.86 6.16 8.27
CA TYR A 55 27.58 6.66 9.44
C TYR A 55 28.44 5.60 10.15
N ASN A 56 28.46 4.37 9.64
CA ASN A 56 29.05 3.20 10.29
C ASN A 56 28.44 2.89 11.69
N LYS A 57 27.27 3.46 11.99
CA LYS A 57 26.54 3.29 13.25
C LYS A 57 25.04 3.20 13.00
N ARG A 58 24.35 2.36 13.77
CA ARG A 58 22.89 2.23 13.73
C ARG A 58 22.23 3.37 14.50
N PHE A 59 22.37 4.60 14.03
CA PHE A 59 21.63 5.73 14.59
C PHE A 59 20.12 5.53 14.38
N CYS A 60 19.31 5.91 15.35
CA CYS A 60 17.86 5.77 15.30
C CYS A 60 17.31 6.54 14.09
N PRO A 61 16.56 5.89 13.18
CA PRO A 61 16.10 6.53 11.94
C PRO A 61 15.00 7.57 12.16
N CYS A 62 14.33 7.57 13.31
CA CYS A 62 13.28 8.54 13.66
C CYS A 62 13.82 9.87 14.18
N PHE A 63 15.15 10.03 14.32
CA PHE A 63 15.78 11.26 14.77
C PHE A 63 16.86 11.71 13.80
N MET A 64 16.99 13.03 13.63
CA MET A 64 18.08 13.60 12.83
C MET A 64 19.44 13.33 13.48
N VAL A 65 20.41 12.88 12.69
CA VAL A 65 21.79 12.71 13.14
C VAL A 65 22.48 14.07 13.13
N VAL A 66 22.85 14.57 14.30
CA VAL A 66 23.50 15.86 14.50
C VAL A 66 25.02 15.74 14.39
N GLY A 67 25.65 16.60 13.60
CA GLY A 67 27.10 16.66 13.40
C GLY A 67 27.55 16.18 12.02
N GLU A 68 28.46 16.93 11.39
CA GLU A 68 28.99 16.65 10.05
C GLU A 68 30.20 15.71 10.12
N THR A 69 31.04 15.87 11.15
CA THR A 69 32.21 15.03 11.41
C THR A 69 31.89 13.87 12.35
N LYS A 70 32.79 12.88 12.44
CA LYS A 70 32.62 11.74 13.35
C LYS A 70 32.73 12.18 14.81
N GLU A 71 33.57 13.18 15.06
CA GLU A 71 33.86 13.78 16.35
C GLU A 71 32.64 14.58 16.83
N GLU A 72 32.07 15.42 15.96
CA GLU A 72 30.82 16.15 16.23
C GLU A 72 29.65 15.20 16.49
N ARG A 73 29.49 14.15 15.67
CA ARG A 73 28.44 13.14 15.88
C ARG A 73 28.59 12.37 17.20
N LYS A 74 29.82 12.23 17.70
CA LYS A 74 30.11 11.58 18.99
C LYS A 74 29.87 12.52 20.16
N ALA A 75 30.14 13.81 20.00
CA ALA A 75 29.89 14.83 21.00
C ALA A 75 28.38 15.17 21.10
N ALA A 76 27.66 15.08 19.99
CA ALA A 76 26.22 15.18 19.96
C ALA A 76 25.56 13.94 20.59
N ASP A 77 24.48 14.16 21.35
CA ASP A 77 23.68 13.11 22.01
C ASP A 77 22.78 12.34 21.03
N ASN A 78 23.40 11.81 19.97
CA ASN A 78 22.70 11.05 18.94
C ASN A 78 22.29 9.68 19.48
N ARG A 79 21.04 9.30 19.22
CA ARG A 79 20.49 8.01 19.65
C ARG A 79 21.05 6.87 18.79
N ILE A 80 21.87 6.00 19.39
CA ILE A 80 22.38 4.77 18.75
C ILE A 80 21.51 3.60 19.22
N CYS A 81 20.97 2.81 18.30
CA CYS A 81 20.11 1.66 18.61
C CYS A 81 20.92 0.49 19.24
N PRO A 82 20.41 -0.21 20.28
CA PRO A 82 19.27 0.18 21.11
C PRO A 82 19.62 1.39 21.97
N CYS A 83 18.79 2.45 21.91
CA CYS A 83 19.16 3.72 22.50
C CYS A 83 18.84 3.81 23.99
N LYS A 84 19.67 4.56 24.73
CA LYS A 84 19.51 4.75 26.18
C LYS A 84 18.11 5.28 26.56
N PRO A 85 17.52 6.28 25.87
CA PRO A 85 16.16 6.72 26.16
C PRO A 85 15.11 5.61 26.01
N ALA A 86 15.24 4.76 24.98
CA ALA A 86 14.32 3.64 24.77
C ALA A 86 14.38 2.64 25.93
N ILE A 87 15.59 2.29 26.35
CA ILE A 87 15.83 1.30 27.42
C ILE A 87 15.37 1.83 28.79
N GLU A 88 15.69 3.09 29.10
CA GLU A 88 15.53 3.63 30.46
C GLU A 88 14.18 4.33 30.69
N LYS A 89 13.50 4.77 29.63
CA LYS A 89 12.29 5.61 29.74
C LYS A 89 11.15 5.09 28.88
N GLU A 90 11.32 5.03 27.57
CA GLU A 90 10.20 4.81 26.63
C GLU A 90 9.59 3.41 26.83
N ILE A 91 10.38 2.34 26.73
CA ILE A 91 9.82 0.98 26.85
C ILE A 91 9.25 0.71 28.25
N PRO A 92 9.90 1.10 29.38
CA PRO A 92 9.31 0.93 30.71
C PRO A 92 8.03 1.72 30.96
N GLN A 93 7.86 2.89 30.34
CA GLN A 93 6.72 3.79 30.61
C GLN A 93 5.58 3.63 29.59
N GLU A 94 5.93 3.46 28.31
CA GLU A 94 5.01 3.45 27.17
C GLU A 94 4.83 2.03 26.59
N GLY A 95 5.66 1.06 27.00
CA GLY A 95 5.61 -0.31 26.48
C GLY A 95 6.27 -0.49 25.11
N LYS A 96 6.73 0.60 24.47
CA LYS A 96 7.49 0.58 23.22
C LYS A 96 8.58 1.65 23.21
N CYS A 97 9.57 1.47 22.35
CA CYS A 97 10.48 2.56 22.00
C CYS A 97 9.81 3.52 21.01
N HIS A 98 10.31 4.75 20.92
CA HIS A 98 9.76 5.79 20.05
C HIS A 98 9.62 5.34 18.58
N CYS A 99 10.59 4.57 18.07
CA CYS A 99 10.54 4.07 16.70
C CYS A 99 9.67 2.81 16.54
N GLY A 100 9.12 2.23 17.62
CA GLY A 100 8.23 1.08 17.57
C GLY A 100 8.89 -0.28 17.39
N ILE A 101 10.14 -0.37 16.89
CA ILE A 101 10.81 -1.66 16.60
C ILE A 101 10.96 -2.60 17.81
N PHE A 102 10.99 -2.07 19.03
CA PHE A 102 11.06 -2.85 20.27
C PHE A 102 9.90 -2.50 21.17
N CYS A 103 9.16 -3.53 21.59
CA CYS A 103 7.99 -3.47 22.45
C CYS A 103 8.12 -4.48 23.60
N THR A 104 7.43 -4.22 24.71
CA THR A 104 7.16 -5.27 25.69
C THR A 104 6.14 -6.27 25.12
N PRO A 105 6.17 -7.55 25.52
CA PRO A 105 5.16 -8.51 25.13
C PRO A 105 3.73 -8.05 25.47
N GLU A 106 3.55 -7.36 26.59
CA GLU A 106 2.26 -6.83 27.03
C GLU A 106 1.75 -5.74 26.10
N TYR A 107 2.63 -4.80 25.68
CA TYR A 107 2.26 -3.75 24.74
C TYR A 107 1.87 -4.33 23.38
N ALA A 108 2.70 -5.21 22.83
CA ALA A 108 2.44 -5.83 21.54
C ALA A 108 1.12 -6.61 21.56
N LYS A 109 0.83 -7.34 22.64
CA LYS A 109 -0.43 -8.09 22.78
C LYS A 109 -1.65 -7.18 22.97
N ALA A 110 -1.54 -6.16 23.81
CA ALA A 110 -2.65 -5.26 24.11
C ALA A 110 -3.04 -4.41 22.90
N ASN A 111 -2.05 -4.01 22.10
CA ASN A 111 -2.26 -3.16 20.95
C ASN A 111 -2.31 -3.94 19.64
N ALA A 112 -2.11 -5.27 19.62
CA ALA A 112 -2.24 -6.06 18.39
C ALA A 112 -3.60 -5.83 17.74
N ILE A 113 -4.69 -5.84 18.51
CA ILE A 113 -6.06 -5.70 17.99
C ILE A 113 -6.37 -4.26 17.55
N GLU A 114 -5.95 -3.25 18.33
CA GLU A 114 -6.19 -1.84 18.02
C GLU A 114 -5.31 -1.37 16.87
N ILE A 115 -4.07 -1.86 16.78
CA ILE A 115 -3.15 -1.54 15.70
C ILE A 115 -3.49 -2.33 14.43
N GLU A 116 -3.95 -3.58 14.53
CA GLU A 116 -4.55 -4.30 13.39
C GLU A 116 -5.80 -3.57 12.89
N ALA A 117 -6.62 -3.00 13.80
CA ALA A 117 -7.75 -2.15 13.42
C ALA A 117 -7.33 -0.79 12.82
N GLU A 118 -6.23 -0.18 13.28
CA GLU A 118 -5.68 1.06 12.72
C GLU A 118 -4.94 0.83 11.39
N GLU A 119 -4.23 -0.29 11.21
CA GLU A 119 -3.63 -0.70 9.93
C GLU A 119 -4.70 -0.97 8.88
N VAL A 120 -5.79 -1.65 9.26
CA VAL A 120 -6.98 -1.82 8.42
C VAL A 120 -7.68 -0.49 8.13
N ALA A 121 -7.46 0.55 8.94
CA ALA A 121 -7.98 1.89 8.70
C ALA A 121 -7.03 2.80 7.89
N HIS A 122 -5.73 2.50 7.86
CA HIS A 122 -4.69 3.33 7.24
C HIS A 122 -4.07 2.75 5.96
N ASN A 123 -4.18 1.44 5.73
CA ASN A 123 -4.07 0.85 4.41
C ASN A 123 -5.45 0.94 3.75
N HIS A 124 -5.50 1.37 2.48
CA HIS A 124 -6.71 1.87 1.79
C HIS A 124 -7.82 0.85 1.51
N SER A 125 -7.89 -0.24 2.26
CA SER A 125 -9.02 -1.12 2.32
C SER A 125 -9.24 -1.53 3.77
N ARG A 126 -10.44 -1.23 4.28
CA ARG A 126 -11.07 -2.24 5.14
C ARG A 126 -10.88 -3.55 4.37
N GLY A 127 -10.28 -4.57 4.97
CA GLY A 127 -10.37 -5.92 4.43
C GLY A 127 -11.86 -6.28 4.39
N LEU A 128 -12.53 -5.82 3.33
CA LEU A 128 -13.95 -5.96 3.16
C LEU A 128 -14.21 -7.45 3.15
N THR A 129 -15.17 -7.88 3.94
CA THR A 129 -15.69 -9.24 3.83
C THR A 129 -16.16 -9.47 2.40
N LYS A 130 -16.19 -10.73 1.98
CA LYS A 130 -16.68 -11.09 0.65
C LYS A 130 -18.09 -10.51 0.42
N GLU A 131 -18.93 -10.59 1.44
CA GLU A 131 -20.29 -10.06 1.43
C GLU A 131 -20.33 -8.53 1.25
N GLU A 132 -19.42 -7.79 1.90
CA GLU A 132 -19.31 -6.33 1.70
C GLU A 132 -18.85 -5.98 0.28
N CYS A 133 -17.86 -6.69 -0.28
CA CYS A 133 -17.46 -6.49 -1.67
C CYS A 133 -18.60 -6.80 -2.65
N GLU A 134 -19.36 -7.87 -2.40
CA GLU A 134 -20.53 -8.23 -3.21
C GLU A 134 -21.60 -7.13 -3.14
N VAL A 135 -21.82 -6.51 -1.98
CA VAL A 135 -22.73 -5.36 -1.85
C VAL A 135 -22.21 -4.15 -2.63
N ILE A 136 -20.92 -3.81 -2.54
CA ILE A 136 -20.34 -2.69 -3.29
C ILE A 136 -20.47 -2.92 -4.80
N LEU A 137 -20.31 -4.16 -5.30
CA LEU A 137 -20.53 -4.48 -6.71
C LEU A 137 -21.95 -4.20 -7.20
N THR A 138 -22.93 -4.11 -6.30
CA THR A 138 -24.30 -3.71 -6.66
C THR A 138 -24.47 -2.20 -6.82
N HIS A 139 -23.53 -1.38 -6.31
CA HIS A 139 -23.61 0.07 -6.43
C HIS A 139 -23.50 0.49 -7.90
N GLU A 140 -24.41 1.35 -8.35
CA GLU A 140 -24.38 1.85 -9.73
C GLU A 140 -23.26 2.86 -9.96
N GLN A 141 -22.85 3.58 -8.92
CA GLN A 141 -21.88 4.65 -8.97
C GLN A 141 -20.83 4.38 -7.90
N LEU A 142 -19.57 4.21 -8.33
CA LEU A 142 -18.45 3.87 -7.48
C LEU A 142 -17.49 5.05 -7.35
N ASP A 143 -16.84 5.18 -6.20
CA ASP A 143 -15.74 6.11 -5.96
C ASP A 143 -14.36 5.43 -6.06
N GLY A 144 -13.28 6.20 -5.89
CA GLY A 144 -11.92 5.70 -6.09
C GLY A 144 -11.50 4.67 -5.04
N ASP A 145 -11.93 4.84 -3.80
CA ASP A 145 -11.59 3.94 -2.70
C ASP A 145 -12.32 2.60 -2.86
N GLU A 146 -13.58 2.63 -3.32
CA GLU A 146 -14.34 1.43 -3.69
C GLU A 146 -13.67 0.66 -4.84
N ILE A 147 -13.16 1.34 -5.88
CA ILE A 147 -12.45 0.67 -6.99
C ILE A 147 -11.18 -0.01 -6.50
N ILE A 148 -10.38 0.67 -5.67
CA ILE A 148 -9.14 0.10 -5.10
C ILE A 148 -9.48 -1.16 -4.29
N SER A 149 -10.45 -1.04 -3.39
CA SER A 149 -10.89 -2.16 -2.54
C SER A 149 -11.40 -3.35 -3.35
N LEU A 150 -12.16 -3.10 -4.43
CA LEU A 150 -12.65 -4.15 -5.30
C LEU A 150 -11.54 -4.84 -6.10
N LEU A 151 -10.54 -4.09 -6.58
CA LEU A 151 -9.40 -4.64 -7.30
C LEU A 151 -8.55 -5.55 -6.40
N GLU A 152 -8.29 -5.13 -5.17
CA GLU A 152 -7.62 -5.96 -4.16
C GLU A 152 -8.42 -7.23 -3.85
N ALA A 153 -9.73 -7.10 -3.60
CA ALA A 153 -10.61 -8.25 -3.35
C ALA A 153 -10.66 -9.23 -4.52
N ARG A 154 -10.56 -8.74 -5.76
CA ARG A 154 -10.47 -9.57 -6.97
C ARG A 154 -9.16 -10.32 -7.07
N GLU A 155 -8.03 -9.70 -6.70
CA GLU A 155 -6.72 -10.37 -6.63
C GLU A 155 -6.73 -11.51 -5.58
N LEU A 156 -7.39 -11.27 -4.45
CA LEU A 156 -7.63 -12.27 -3.39
C LEU A 156 -8.70 -13.31 -3.77
N LYS A 157 -9.28 -13.24 -4.97
CA LYS A 157 -10.33 -14.15 -5.49
C LYS A 157 -11.61 -14.16 -4.65
N MET A 158 -11.90 -13.08 -3.93
CA MET A 158 -13.12 -12.92 -3.13
C MET A 158 -14.32 -12.58 -4.02
N VAL A 159 -14.09 -11.76 -5.04
CA VAL A 159 -15.09 -11.34 -6.02
C VAL A 159 -14.54 -11.45 -7.45
N ASP A 160 -15.44 -11.44 -8.43
CA ASP A 160 -15.10 -11.44 -9.85
C ASP A 160 -15.99 -10.43 -10.60
N PHE A 161 -15.35 -9.56 -11.38
CA PHE A 161 -16.00 -8.52 -12.19
C PHE A 161 -15.09 -8.10 -13.34
N ASN A 162 -15.69 -7.49 -14.36
CA ASN A 162 -14.95 -6.89 -15.47
C ASN A 162 -14.66 -5.42 -15.15
N LEU A 163 -13.41 -4.99 -15.27
CA LEU A 163 -13.04 -3.58 -15.31
C LEU A 163 -12.79 -3.17 -16.77
N VAL A 164 -13.54 -2.18 -17.25
CA VAL A 164 -13.54 -1.78 -18.65
C VAL A 164 -13.23 -0.30 -18.80
N ASP A 165 -12.22 0.00 -19.60
CA ASP A 165 -11.92 1.36 -20.03
C ASP A 165 -12.69 1.70 -21.30
N VAL A 166 -13.48 2.77 -21.26
CA VAL A 166 -14.24 3.23 -22.43
C VAL A 166 -13.60 4.42 -23.14
N ARG A 167 -12.35 4.75 -22.79
CA ARG A 167 -11.54 5.77 -23.47
C ARG A 167 -11.01 5.28 -24.82
N GLU A 168 -10.32 6.16 -25.52
CA GLU A 168 -9.71 5.84 -26.80
C GLU A 168 -8.35 5.14 -26.63
N TRP A 169 -7.92 4.39 -27.65
CA TRP A 169 -6.67 3.62 -27.63
C TRP A 169 -5.45 4.46 -27.23
N MET A 170 -5.37 5.71 -27.69
CA MET A 170 -4.27 6.61 -27.33
C MET A 170 -4.24 6.91 -25.83
N GLU A 171 -5.40 7.09 -25.20
CA GLU A 171 -5.52 7.33 -23.76
C GLU A 171 -5.16 6.08 -22.95
N TRP A 172 -5.58 4.89 -23.42
CA TRP A 172 -5.24 3.59 -22.82
C TRP A 172 -3.74 3.29 -22.85
N ASN A 173 -3.12 3.53 -24.00
CA ASN A 173 -1.68 3.31 -24.19
C ASN A 173 -0.85 4.30 -23.37
N GLN A 174 -1.36 5.53 -23.17
CA GLN A 174 -0.71 6.51 -22.32
C GLN A 174 -0.71 6.10 -20.84
N GLU A 175 -1.86 5.65 -20.33
CA GLU A 175 -2.05 5.29 -18.93
C GLU A 175 -3.39 4.56 -18.75
N ARG A 176 -3.45 3.46 -18.00
CA ARG A 176 -4.66 2.72 -17.62
C ARG A 176 -4.56 2.18 -16.19
N ILE A 177 -5.70 1.87 -15.58
CA ILE A 177 -5.74 1.27 -14.24
C ILE A 177 -5.19 -0.16 -14.32
N VAL A 178 -4.29 -0.54 -13.40
CA VAL A 178 -3.82 -1.93 -13.29
C VAL A 178 -5.00 -2.84 -12.94
N GLY A 179 -5.10 -3.96 -13.66
CA GLY A 179 -6.25 -4.86 -13.56
C GLY A 179 -7.39 -4.53 -14.52
N THR A 180 -7.25 -3.56 -15.43
CA THR A 180 -8.26 -3.37 -16.47
C THR A 180 -8.26 -4.54 -17.46
N ASP A 181 -9.42 -5.15 -17.69
CA ASP A 181 -9.56 -6.36 -18.50
C ASP A 181 -9.73 -6.04 -19.99
N TYR A 182 -10.49 -4.99 -20.29
CA TYR A 182 -10.91 -4.67 -21.65
C TYR A 182 -10.84 -3.17 -21.95
N LEU A 183 -10.46 -2.87 -23.19
CA LEU A 183 -10.64 -1.56 -23.80
C LEU A 183 -11.86 -1.63 -24.74
N VAL A 184 -12.88 -0.82 -24.46
CA VAL A 184 -14.11 -0.69 -25.27
C VAL A 184 -14.32 0.78 -25.61
N PRO A 185 -13.60 1.32 -26.61
CA PRO A 185 -13.62 2.75 -26.90
C PRO A 185 -15.01 3.26 -27.25
N THR A 186 -15.35 4.43 -26.73
CA THR A 186 -16.66 5.06 -26.98
C THR A 186 -16.94 5.21 -28.48
N THR A 187 -15.92 5.52 -29.29
CA THR A 187 -16.07 5.69 -30.75
C THR A 187 -16.46 4.41 -31.49
N SER A 188 -16.06 3.24 -30.98
CA SER A 188 -16.33 1.92 -31.58
C SER A 188 -17.11 1.00 -30.63
N PHE A 189 -17.85 1.60 -29.69
CA PHE A 189 -18.39 0.93 -28.51
C PHE A 189 -19.17 -0.34 -28.83
N TYR A 190 -20.19 -0.27 -29.69
CA TYR A 190 -21.03 -1.43 -30.03
C TYR A 190 -20.25 -2.61 -30.61
N ASN A 191 -19.29 -2.34 -31.51
CA ASN A 191 -18.47 -3.36 -32.14
C ASN A 191 -17.49 -3.97 -31.12
N GLN A 192 -16.86 -3.13 -30.30
CA GLN A 192 -15.90 -3.61 -29.30
C GLN A 192 -16.58 -4.27 -28.10
N LEU A 193 -17.84 -3.96 -27.81
CA LEU A 193 -18.60 -4.60 -26.75
C LEU A 193 -18.90 -6.07 -27.04
N GLU A 194 -18.88 -6.50 -28.31
CA GLU A 194 -19.05 -7.90 -28.73
C GLU A 194 -18.07 -8.84 -27.99
N GLN A 195 -16.87 -8.35 -27.63
CA GLN A 195 -15.85 -9.13 -26.92
C GLN A 195 -16.29 -9.61 -25.52
N ILE A 196 -17.26 -8.92 -24.91
CA ILE A 196 -17.82 -9.25 -23.59
C ILE A 196 -19.34 -9.45 -23.63
N GLU A 197 -19.96 -9.52 -24.81
CA GLU A 197 -21.42 -9.64 -24.92
C GLU A 197 -21.97 -10.94 -24.33
N ASN A 198 -21.18 -12.00 -24.28
CA ASN A 198 -21.54 -13.26 -23.62
C ASN A 198 -21.49 -13.19 -22.08
N GLN A 199 -21.08 -12.06 -21.49
CA GLN A 199 -20.89 -11.88 -20.05
C GLN A 199 -21.93 -10.94 -19.40
N LYS A 200 -23.15 -10.85 -19.95
CA LYS A 200 -24.20 -9.92 -19.45
C LYS A 200 -24.59 -10.11 -17.97
N GLU A 201 -24.35 -11.29 -17.42
CA GLU A 201 -24.62 -11.62 -16.02
C GLU A 201 -23.45 -11.27 -15.09
N LYS A 202 -22.23 -11.06 -15.61
CA LYS A 202 -21.05 -10.73 -14.82
C LYS A 202 -21.05 -9.22 -14.48
N PRO A 203 -20.84 -8.83 -13.20
CA PRO A 203 -20.71 -7.43 -12.84
C PRO A 203 -19.64 -6.74 -13.68
N THR A 204 -19.97 -5.59 -14.24
CA THR A 204 -19.07 -4.84 -15.12
C THR A 204 -18.95 -3.39 -14.63
N ILE A 205 -17.73 -2.96 -14.40
CA ILE A 205 -17.39 -1.60 -13.96
C ILE A 205 -16.76 -0.86 -15.13
N LEU A 206 -17.35 0.28 -15.49
CA LEU A 206 -16.86 1.13 -16.56
C LEU A 206 -16.14 2.34 -15.98
N TYR A 207 -15.02 2.72 -16.58
CA TYR A 207 -14.37 4.00 -16.29
C TYR A 207 -13.94 4.72 -17.56
N CYS A 208 -13.81 6.05 -17.45
CA CYS A 208 -13.17 6.86 -18.47
C CYS A 208 -12.23 7.87 -17.83
N LEU A 209 -11.98 9.02 -18.46
CA LEU A 209 -11.13 10.06 -17.88
C LEU A 209 -11.72 10.66 -16.60
N THR A 210 -12.98 11.08 -16.64
CA THR A 210 -13.66 11.86 -15.58
C THR A 210 -14.98 11.26 -15.11
N GLY A 211 -15.36 10.08 -15.61
CA GLY A 211 -16.64 9.40 -15.32
C GLY A 211 -17.80 9.71 -16.26
N SER A 212 -17.70 10.73 -17.12
CA SER A 212 -18.84 11.16 -17.97
C SER A 212 -19.14 10.20 -19.14
N ARG A 213 -18.11 9.77 -19.87
CA ARG A 213 -18.27 8.79 -20.98
C ARG A 213 -18.72 7.42 -20.48
N SER A 214 -18.21 6.98 -19.33
CA SER A 214 -18.56 5.71 -18.72
C SER A 214 -19.99 5.71 -18.18
N ALA A 215 -20.49 6.82 -17.64
CA ALA A 215 -21.91 6.96 -17.29
C ALA A 215 -22.83 6.83 -18.52
N TYR A 216 -22.45 7.38 -19.68
CA TYR A 216 -23.21 7.18 -20.91
C TYR A 216 -23.21 5.71 -21.34
N CYS A 217 -22.03 5.08 -21.39
CA CYS A 217 -21.89 3.68 -21.76
C CYS A 217 -22.62 2.74 -20.78
N GLN A 218 -22.67 3.08 -19.49
CA GLN A 218 -23.41 2.35 -18.46
C GLN A 218 -24.89 2.24 -18.82
N ASN A 219 -25.52 3.36 -19.19
CA ASN A 219 -26.94 3.36 -19.57
C ASN A 219 -27.18 2.51 -20.83
N VAL A 220 -26.30 2.64 -21.83
CA VAL A 220 -26.38 1.83 -23.05
C VAL A 220 -26.30 0.33 -22.74
N MET A 221 -25.37 -0.11 -21.88
CA MET A 221 -25.25 -1.52 -21.52
C MET A 221 -26.45 -2.03 -20.73
N LYS A 222 -27.03 -1.21 -19.83
CA LYS A 222 -28.27 -1.55 -19.13
C LYS A 222 -29.43 -1.76 -20.11
N ASP A 223 -29.58 -0.87 -21.10
CA ASP A 223 -30.60 -0.99 -22.15
C ASP A 223 -30.40 -2.25 -23.02
N MET A 224 -29.14 -2.67 -23.21
CA MET A 224 -28.78 -3.90 -23.93
C MET A 224 -28.89 -5.18 -23.09
N GLY A 225 -29.35 -5.07 -21.84
CA GLY A 225 -29.70 -6.20 -20.97
C GLY A 225 -28.60 -6.69 -20.02
N TRP A 226 -27.53 -5.93 -19.80
CA TRP A 226 -26.58 -6.24 -18.73
C TRP A 226 -27.23 -6.10 -17.35
N LYS A 227 -26.98 -7.07 -16.47
CA LYS A 227 -27.61 -7.13 -15.14
C LYS A 227 -27.06 -6.10 -14.17
N GLN A 228 -25.74 -5.99 -14.11
CA GLN A 228 -25.05 -5.11 -13.17
C GLN A 228 -23.94 -4.36 -13.90
N VAL A 229 -24.15 -3.05 -14.07
CA VAL A 229 -23.16 -2.15 -14.69
C VAL A 229 -22.95 -0.95 -13.77
N SER A 230 -21.73 -0.78 -13.29
CA SER A 230 -21.32 0.30 -12.40
C SER A 230 -20.45 1.30 -13.14
N ASN A 231 -20.52 2.56 -12.75
CA ASN A 231 -19.67 3.62 -13.29
C ASN A 231 -18.69 4.11 -12.22
N TYR A 232 -17.40 4.16 -12.54
CA TYR A 232 -16.43 4.85 -11.70
C TYR A 232 -16.56 6.37 -11.91
N THR A 233 -17.23 7.02 -10.95
CA THR A 233 -17.78 8.38 -11.08
C THR A 233 -16.74 9.47 -11.33
N ARG A 234 -15.53 9.31 -10.78
CA ARG A 234 -14.47 10.31 -10.92
C ARG A 234 -13.49 10.01 -12.05
N GLY A 235 -13.56 8.80 -12.62
CA GLY A 235 -12.66 8.34 -13.68
C GLY A 235 -11.20 8.26 -13.26
N ILE A 236 -10.35 7.83 -14.19
CA ILE A 236 -8.92 7.58 -13.95
C ILE A 236 -8.14 8.82 -13.49
N ILE A 237 -8.62 10.03 -13.78
CA ILE A 237 -7.96 11.27 -13.33
C ILE A 237 -7.88 11.39 -11.80
N ALA A 238 -8.87 10.82 -11.10
CA ALA A 238 -8.93 10.84 -9.64
C ALA A 238 -8.45 9.53 -9.02
N TYR A 239 -8.03 8.56 -9.83
CA TYR A 239 -7.58 7.27 -9.34
C TYR A 239 -6.17 7.37 -8.75
N SER A 240 -6.06 7.01 -7.47
CA SER A 240 -4.83 7.06 -6.68
C SER A 240 -4.06 5.73 -6.64
N GLY A 241 -4.67 4.63 -7.09
CA GLY A 241 -4.01 3.32 -7.15
C GLY A 241 -3.08 3.14 -8.35
N ASP A 242 -2.61 1.91 -8.53
CA ASP A 242 -1.62 1.57 -9.55
C ASP A 242 -2.14 1.71 -10.99
N LYS A 243 -1.29 2.31 -11.82
CA LYS A 243 -1.56 2.56 -13.24
C LYS A 243 -0.37 2.10 -14.08
N THR A 244 -0.67 1.62 -15.29
CA THR A 244 0.34 1.13 -16.25
C THR A 244 0.16 1.82 -17.59
N SER A 245 1.21 1.82 -18.40
CA SER A 245 1.23 2.37 -19.76
C SER A 245 1.83 1.37 -20.75
N GLY A 246 1.76 1.68 -22.05
CA GLY A 246 2.22 0.80 -23.12
C GLY A 246 1.14 -0.12 -23.68
N GLU A 247 1.51 -0.87 -24.71
CA GLU A 247 0.61 -1.80 -25.43
C GLU A 247 0.13 -2.96 -24.55
#